data_AF-A0A972XE18-F1
#
_entry.id   AF-A0A972XE18-F1
#
_cell.length_a   1.000
_cell.length_b   1.000
_cell.length_c   1.000
_cell.angle_alpha   90.00
_cell.angle_beta   90.00
_cell.angle_gamma   90.00
#
_symmetry.space_group_name_H-M   'P 1'
#
loop_
_entity.id
_entity.type
_entity.pdbx_description
1 polymer ?
#
loop_
_entity_poly.entity_id
_entity_poly.type
_entity_poly.pdbx_seq_one_letter_code
_entity_poly.pdbx_strand_id
1 'polypeptide(L)'
;PALAERVMHIGDSIRFENSLPDVLREMTILMVARFWSAKYEWHAHGKIAKELGFTQDKIDALGINQRPTGMSQDESLIYDFINELLQFKDISDETFEAAQNRFGEKTVIDLLGTAAYFGFVSLILNAVRMPVPDGGAVLPALK
;
A
#
# COMPACT_ATOMS: atom_id res chain seq x y z
N PRO A 1 18.68 -16.38 4.29
CA PRO A 1 18.65 -17.14 3.02
C PRO A 1 18.85 -16.21 1.82
N ALA A 2 19.42 -16.69 0.71
CA ALA A 2 19.70 -15.84 -0.47
C ALA A 2 18.45 -15.13 -1.03
N LEU A 3 17.28 -15.78 -0.96
CA LEU A 3 16.01 -15.14 -1.33
C LEU A 3 15.70 -13.91 -0.46
N ALA A 4 15.90 -14.01 0.86
CA ALA A 4 15.63 -12.91 1.78
C ALA A 4 16.54 -11.70 1.48
N GLU A 5 17.81 -11.93 1.15
CA GLU A 5 18.75 -10.87 0.76
C GLU A 5 18.30 -10.16 -0.52
N ARG A 6 17.91 -10.91 -1.56
CA ARG A 6 17.40 -10.31 -2.81
C ARG A 6 16.12 -9.52 -2.60
N VAL A 7 15.22 -10.03 -1.78
CA VAL A 7 13.98 -9.33 -1.40
C VAL A 7 14.31 -8.05 -0.63
N MET A 8 15.29 -8.07 0.29
CA MET A 8 15.70 -6.86 1.00
C MET A 8 16.16 -5.76 0.04
N HIS A 9 16.94 -6.09 -0.99
CA HIS A 9 17.35 -5.09 -2.00
C HIS A 9 16.17 -4.47 -2.76
N ILE A 10 15.13 -5.25 -3.08
CA ILE A 10 13.89 -4.70 -3.65
C ILE A 10 13.24 -3.74 -2.64
N GLY A 11 13.18 -4.14 -1.37
CA GLY A 11 12.65 -3.31 -0.28
C GLY A 11 13.42 -2.01 -0.08
N ASP A 12 14.75 -2.04 -0.22
CA ASP A 12 15.59 -0.84 -0.12
C ASP A 12 15.31 0.12 -1.27
N SER A 13 15.20 -0.38 -2.51
CA SER A 13 14.85 0.45 -3.66
C SER A 13 13.46 1.09 -3.48
N ILE A 14 12.48 0.33 -2.98
CA ILE A 14 11.13 0.86 -2.69
C ILE A 14 11.14 1.92 -1.59
N ARG A 15 12.00 1.80 -0.58
CA ARG A 15 12.04 2.74 0.56
C ARG A 15 12.88 3.98 0.30
N PHE A 16 13.99 3.84 -0.42
CA PHE A 16 15.02 4.88 -0.52
C PHE A 16 15.21 5.44 -1.93
N GLU A 17 14.73 4.77 -2.98
CA GLU A 17 14.98 5.13 -4.39
C GLU A 17 13.70 5.32 -5.22
N ASN A 18 12.54 5.26 -4.55
CA ASN A 18 11.22 5.27 -5.17
C ASN A 18 10.77 6.69 -5.53
N SER A 19 10.25 6.89 -6.75
CA SER A 19 9.77 8.22 -7.20
C SER A 19 8.30 8.50 -6.87
N LEU A 20 7.57 7.55 -6.28
CA LEU A 20 6.24 7.78 -5.74
C LEU A 20 6.35 8.61 -4.46
N PRO A 21 5.61 9.72 -4.32
CA PRO A 21 5.59 10.51 -3.09
C PRO A 21 5.31 9.65 -1.85
N ASP A 22 6.05 9.87 -0.77
CA ASP A 22 6.07 9.00 0.40
C ASP A 22 4.66 8.71 0.96
N VAL A 23 3.79 9.71 1.04
CA VAL A 23 2.41 9.55 1.53
C VAL A 23 1.57 8.63 0.63
N LEU A 24 1.78 8.68 -0.69
CA LEU A 24 1.08 7.82 -1.67
C LEU A 24 1.65 6.40 -1.65
N ARG A 25 2.96 6.25 -1.39
CA ARG A 25 3.59 4.95 -1.16
C ARG A 25 3.01 4.28 0.08
N GLU A 26 2.94 4.97 1.21
CA GLU A 26 2.34 4.43 2.43
C GLU A 26 0.84 4.13 2.29
N MET A 27 0.09 4.97 1.57
CA MET A 27 -1.31 4.68 1.23
C MET A 27 -1.43 3.40 0.40
N THR A 28 -0.56 3.19 -0.60
CA THR A 28 -0.52 1.96 -1.40
C THR A 28 -0.26 0.74 -0.52
N ILE A 29 0.69 0.84 0.41
CA ILE A 29 1.02 -0.25 1.33
C ILE A 29 -0.17 -0.58 2.23
N LEU A 30 -0.86 0.43 2.77
CA LEU A 30 -2.07 0.22 3.57
C LEU A 30 -3.17 -0.50 2.79
N MET A 31 -3.40 -0.13 1.53
CA MET A 31 -4.39 -0.80 0.68
C MET A 31 -4.04 -2.28 0.45
N VAL A 32 -2.77 -2.58 0.18
CA VAL A 32 -2.28 -3.95 0.02
C VAL A 32 -2.37 -4.75 1.32
N ALA A 33 -1.94 -4.17 2.43
CA ALA A 33 -2.02 -4.77 3.76
C ALA A 33 -3.48 -5.08 4.13
N ARG A 34 -4.42 -4.18 3.82
CA ARG A 34 -5.86 -4.41 4.02
C ARG A 34 -6.39 -5.54 3.14
N PHE A 35 -6.01 -5.59 1.86
CA PHE A 35 -6.39 -6.65 0.93
C PHE A 35 -5.99 -8.04 1.46
N TRP A 36 -4.76 -8.17 1.98
CA TRP A 36 -4.29 -9.40 2.62
C TRP A 36 -4.75 -9.55 4.08
N SER A 37 -5.36 -8.52 4.66
CA SER A 37 -5.60 -8.40 6.10
C SER A 37 -4.35 -8.65 6.96
N ALA A 38 -3.19 -8.19 6.48
CA ALA A 38 -1.89 -8.32 7.12
C ALA A 38 -1.74 -7.34 8.30
N LYS A 39 -2.08 -7.81 9.50
CA LYS A 39 -2.20 -6.98 10.71
C LYS A 39 -0.91 -6.27 11.12
N TYR A 40 0.22 -6.96 11.02
CA TYR A 40 1.53 -6.36 11.36
C TYR A 40 1.90 -5.24 10.39
N GLU A 41 1.74 -5.50 9.09
CA GLU A 41 2.03 -4.52 8.03
C GLU A 41 1.12 -3.29 8.17
N TRP A 42 -0.18 -3.52 8.38
CA TRP A 42 -1.16 -2.46 8.66
C TRP A 42 -0.74 -1.59 9.85
N HIS A 43 -0.31 -2.21 10.96
CA HIS A 43 0.15 -1.47 12.13
C HIS A 43 1.40 -0.64 11.84
N ALA A 44 2.43 -1.24 11.22
CA ALA A 44 3.70 -0.59 10.96
C ALA A 44 3.52 0.60 10.01
N HIS A 45 2.81 0.39 8.90
CA HIS A 45 2.65 1.41 7.86
C HIS A 45 1.56 2.44 8.18
N GLY A 46 0.55 2.08 9.00
CA GLY A 46 -0.43 3.04 9.49
C GLY A 46 0.21 4.13 10.35
N LYS A 47 1.24 3.78 11.13
CA LYS A 47 2.02 4.76 11.89
C LYS A 47 2.78 5.72 10.96
N ILE A 48 3.48 5.19 9.95
CA ILE A 48 4.28 5.98 9.02
C ILE A 48 3.38 6.89 8.17
N ALA A 49 2.27 6.35 7.63
CA ALA A 49 1.30 7.12 6.87
C ALA A 49 0.79 8.34 7.66
N LYS A 50 0.51 8.15 8.96
CA LYS A 50 0.06 9.22 9.85
C LYS A 50 1.14 10.27 10.08
N GLU A 51 2.40 9.87 10.26
CA GLU A 51 3.54 10.79 10.38
C GLU A 51 3.75 11.63 9.11
N LEU A 52 3.39 11.08 7.95
CA LEU A 52 3.42 11.78 6.64
C LEU A 52 2.16 12.60 6.35
N GLY A 53 1.20 12.67 7.29
CA GLY A 53 0.00 13.49 7.17
C GLY A 53 -1.22 12.80 6.54
N PHE A 54 -1.16 11.48 6.28
CA PHE A 54 -2.35 10.72 5.92
C PHE A 54 -3.25 10.59 7.14
N THR A 55 -4.45 11.18 7.09
CA THR A 55 -5.28 11.37 8.29
C THR A 55 -5.81 10.04 8.83
N GLN A 56 -6.09 10.01 10.14
CA GLN A 56 -6.65 8.83 10.80
C GLN A 56 -7.96 8.40 10.14
N ASP A 57 -8.84 9.35 9.79
CA ASP A 57 -10.12 9.07 9.12
C ASP A 57 -9.92 8.33 7.79
N LYS A 58 -8.86 8.66 7.03
CA LYS A 58 -8.54 7.95 5.78
C LYS A 58 -8.00 6.54 6.05
N ILE A 59 -7.14 6.38 7.06
CA ILE A 59 -6.65 5.06 7.49
C ILE A 59 -7.83 4.18 7.95
N ASP A 60 -8.74 4.73 8.73
CA ASP A 60 -9.90 4.01 9.27
C ASP A 60 -10.85 3.58 8.15
N ALA A 61 -11.09 4.46 7.16
CA ALA A 61 -11.88 4.13 5.97
C ALA A 61 -11.27 2.99 5.17
N LEU A 62 -9.96 3.06 4.86
CA LEU A 62 -9.24 1.93 4.24
C LEU A 62 -9.35 0.67 5.10
N GLY A 63 -9.30 0.83 6.43
CA GLY A 63 -9.40 -0.24 7.40
C GLY A 63 -10.74 -0.98 7.38
N ILE A 64 -11.77 -0.45 6.74
CA ILE A 64 -13.07 -1.14 6.56
C ILE A 64 -13.41 -1.36 5.07
N ASN A 65 -12.41 -1.32 4.18
CA ASN A 65 -12.59 -1.41 2.73
C ASN A 65 -13.51 -0.33 2.15
N GLN A 66 -13.49 0.86 2.74
CA GLN A 66 -14.22 2.01 2.24
C GLN A 66 -13.25 3.01 1.57
N ARG A 67 -13.69 3.60 0.46
CA ARG A 67 -12.99 4.73 -0.15
C ARG A 67 -12.98 5.91 0.82
N PRO A 68 -11.80 6.45 1.19
CA PRO A 68 -11.73 7.62 2.05
C PRO A 68 -12.38 8.85 1.42
N THR A 69 -12.96 9.71 2.26
CA THR A 69 -13.42 11.04 1.85
C THR A 69 -12.29 12.07 1.96
N GLY A 70 -12.42 13.21 1.29
CA GLY A 70 -11.41 14.29 1.35
C GLY A 70 -10.04 13.91 0.77
N MET A 71 -10.01 12.97 -0.18
CA MET A 71 -8.80 12.62 -0.90
C MET A 71 -8.41 13.74 -1.87
N SER A 72 -7.10 13.97 -2.00
CA SER A 72 -6.55 14.75 -3.11
C SER A 72 -6.80 14.05 -4.44
N GLN A 73 -6.54 14.74 -5.55
CA GLN A 73 -6.62 14.12 -6.87
C GLN A 73 -5.63 12.95 -7.00
N ASP A 74 -4.42 13.12 -6.49
CA ASP A 74 -3.38 12.08 -6.52
C ASP A 74 -3.76 10.88 -5.66
N GLU A 75 -4.25 11.10 -4.43
CA GLU A 75 -4.71 10.02 -3.55
C GLU A 75 -5.89 9.26 -4.19
N SER A 76 -6.81 9.98 -4.84
CA SER A 76 -7.95 9.37 -5.53
C SER A 76 -7.51 8.50 -6.70
N LEU A 77 -6.55 8.97 -7.50
CA LEU A 77 -6.01 8.22 -8.63
C LEU A 77 -5.24 6.97 -8.18
N ILE A 78 -4.42 7.08 -7.13
CA ILE A 78 -3.72 5.93 -6.54
C ILE A 78 -4.72 4.93 -5.94
N TYR A 79 -5.78 5.42 -5.29
CA TYR A 79 -6.85 4.56 -4.79
C TYR A 79 -7.49 3.75 -5.92
N ASP A 80 -7.89 4.41 -7.01
CA ASP A 80 -8.55 3.73 -8.13
C ASP A 80 -7.63 2.71 -8.79
N PHE A 81 -6.39 3.11 -9.08
CA PHE A 81 -5.37 2.25 -9.66
C PHE A 81 -5.11 0.99 -8.81
N ILE A 82 -4.88 1.15 -7.50
CA ILE A 82 -4.57 0.01 -6.62
C ILE A 82 -5.80 -0.82 -6.31
N ASN A 83 -6.98 -0.19 -6.19
CA ASN A 83 -8.24 -0.91 -6.01
C ASN A 83 -8.56 -1.78 -7.22
N GLU A 84 -8.44 -1.25 -8.45
CA GLU A 84 -8.62 -2.04 -9.67
C GLU A 84 -7.66 -3.23 -9.70
N LEU A 85 -6.36 -2.96 -9.52
CA LEU A 85 -5.33 -4.00 -9.51
C LEU A 85 -5.63 -5.12 -8.51
N LEU A 86 -6.03 -4.78 -7.28
CA LEU A 86 -6.24 -5.76 -6.23
C LEU A 86 -7.57 -6.51 -6.37
N GLN A 87 -8.64 -5.83 -6.76
CA GLN A 87 -9.98 -6.41 -6.89
C GLN A 87 -10.14 -7.21 -8.19
N PHE A 88 -9.70 -6.65 -9.31
CA PHE A 88 -9.94 -7.21 -10.64
C PHE A 88 -8.74 -7.94 -11.24
N LYS A 89 -7.56 -7.83 -10.60
CA LYS A 89 -6.29 -8.36 -11.12
C LYS A 89 -5.88 -7.73 -12.45
N ASP A 90 -6.42 -6.55 -12.71
CA ASP A 90 -6.21 -5.80 -13.93
C ASP A 90 -6.43 -4.32 -13.64
N ILE A 91 -5.91 -3.45 -14.51
CA ILE A 91 -6.09 -2.00 -14.43
C ILE A 91 -6.62 -1.57 -15.79
N SER A 92 -7.68 -0.78 -15.79
CA SER A 92 -8.26 -0.25 -17.02
C SER A 92 -7.28 0.68 -17.74
N ASP A 93 -7.36 0.73 -19.07
CA ASP A 93 -6.54 1.64 -19.89
C ASP A 93 -6.70 3.09 -19.44
N GLU A 94 -7.93 3.52 -19.11
CA GLU A 94 -8.22 4.87 -18.63
C GLU A 94 -7.45 5.19 -17.34
N THR A 95 -7.53 4.32 -16.33
CA THR A 95 -6.83 4.52 -15.05
C THR A 95 -5.31 4.45 -15.22
N PHE A 96 -4.81 3.54 -16.07
CA PHE A 96 -3.38 3.40 -16.34
C PHE A 96 -2.80 4.62 -17.08
N GLU A 97 -3.49 5.10 -18.12
CA GLU A 97 -3.12 6.31 -18.86
C GLU A 97 -3.18 7.55 -17.96
N ALA A 98 -4.21 7.68 -17.12
CA ALA A 98 -4.31 8.79 -16.16
C ALA A 98 -3.11 8.81 -15.19
N ALA A 99 -2.74 7.65 -14.64
CA ALA A 99 -1.57 7.53 -13.75
C ALA A 99 -0.26 7.86 -14.47
N GLN A 100 -0.06 7.36 -15.69
CA GLN A 100 1.13 7.68 -16.49
C GLN A 100 1.22 9.17 -16.82
N ASN A 101 0.11 9.79 -17.25
CA ASN A 101 0.07 11.22 -17.56
C ASN A 101 0.36 12.07 -16.32
N ARG A 102 -0.12 11.64 -15.15
CA ARG A 102 0.07 12.38 -13.89
C ARG A 102 1.46 12.22 -13.28
N PHE A 103 2.03 11.02 -13.31
CA PHE A 103 3.23 10.67 -12.53
C PHE A 103 4.45 10.27 -13.38
N GLY A 104 4.25 10.03 -14.68
CA GLY A 104 5.24 9.47 -15.58
C GLY A 104 5.44 7.96 -15.40
N GLU A 105 5.99 7.33 -16.45
CA GLU A 105 6.19 5.88 -16.54
C GLU A 105 6.98 5.31 -15.34
N LYS A 106 8.12 5.92 -14.98
CA LYS A 106 8.95 5.45 -13.86
C LYS A 106 8.15 5.32 -12.57
N THR A 107 7.34 6.33 -12.23
CA THR A 107 6.58 6.34 -10.98
C THR A 107 5.44 5.33 -11.00
N VAL A 108 4.83 5.06 -12.15
CA VAL A 108 3.83 3.99 -12.30
C VAL A 108 4.47 2.62 -12.09
N ILE A 109 5.69 2.39 -12.58
CA ILE A 109 6.44 1.16 -12.32
C ILE A 109 6.78 1.04 -10.83
N ASP A 110 7.22 2.12 -10.18
CA ASP A 110 7.51 2.12 -8.75
C ASP A 110 6.24 1.87 -7.90
N LEU A 111 5.08 2.37 -8.33
CA LEU A 111 3.78 2.10 -7.72
C LEU A 111 3.43 0.59 -7.79
N LEU A 112 3.54 0.00 -8.98
CA LEU A 112 3.32 -1.44 -9.19
C LEU A 112 4.31 -2.28 -8.38
N GLY A 113 5.60 -1.90 -8.39
CA GLY A 113 6.65 -2.54 -7.62
C GLY A 113 6.37 -2.50 -6.11
N THR A 114 5.91 -1.35 -5.61
CA THR A 114 5.47 -1.19 -4.21
C THR A 114 4.33 -2.16 -3.90
N ALA A 115 3.29 -2.19 -4.73
CA ALA A 115 2.13 -3.05 -4.50
C ALA A 115 2.50 -4.54 -4.51
N ALA A 116 3.32 -4.97 -5.48
CA ALA A 116 3.76 -6.34 -5.60
C ALA A 116 4.66 -6.79 -4.43
N TYR A 117 5.62 -5.95 -4.05
CA TYR A 117 6.53 -6.24 -2.95
C TYR A 117 5.81 -6.35 -1.61
N PHE A 118 4.91 -5.42 -1.30
CA PHE A 118 4.13 -5.51 -0.06
C PHE A 118 3.08 -6.61 -0.11
N GLY A 119 2.61 -7.03 -1.29
CA GLY A 119 1.83 -8.25 -1.44
C GLY A 119 2.63 -9.49 -1.03
N PHE A 120 3.90 -9.57 -1.44
CA PHE A 120 4.83 -10.63 -1.03
C PHE A 120 5.10 -10.61 0.49
N VAL A 121 5.35 -9.43 1.06
CA VAL A 121 5.60 -9.26 2.51
C VAL A 121 4.36 -9.63 3.32
N SER A 122 3.19 -9.09 2.96
CA SER A 122 1.89 -9.41 3.56
C SER A 122 1.61 -10.91 3.60
N LEU A 123 1.86 -11.61 2.48
CA LEU A 123 1.70 -13.06 2.38
C LEU A 123 2.56 -13.78 3.42
N ILE A 124 3.84 -13.44 3.52
CA ILE A 124 4.77 -14.07 4.48
C ILE A 124 4.33 -13.78 5.92
N LEU A 125 4.07 -12.51 6.24
CA LEU A 125 3.69 -12.10 7.60
C LEU A 125 2.43 -12.82 8.09
N ASN A 126 1.45 -13.00 7.21
CA ASN A 126 0.25 -13.78 7.49
C ASN A 126 0.57 -15.26 7.72
N ALA A 127 1.36 -15.87 6.83
CA ALA A 127 1.72 -17.28 6.92
C ALA A 127 2.43 -17.62 8.23
N VAL A 128 3.34 -16.75 8.68
CA VAL A 128 4.08 -16.91 9.95
C VAL A 128 3.32 -16.37 11.17
N ARG A 129 2.14 -15.78 10.98
CA ARG A 129 1.31 -15.15 12.03
C ARG A 129 2.09 -14.13 12.83
N MET A 130 2.78 -13.22 12.14
CA MET A 130 3.59 -12.19 12.79
C MET A 130 2.74 -11.41 13.81
N PRO A 131 3.14 -11.37 15.10
CA PRO A 131 2.37 -10.69 16.13
C PRO A 131 2.44 -9.17 15.95
N VAL A 132 1.30 -8.51 16.13
CA VAL A 132 1.26 -7.06 16.31
C VAL A 132 1.75 -6.76 17.75
N PRO A 133 2.66 -5.78 17.95
CA PRO A 133 3.07 -5.36 19.29
C PRO A 133 1.89 -4.92 20.16
N ASP A 134 2.03 -5.05 21.47
CA ASP A 134 1.02 -4.59 22.43
C ASP A 134 0.73 -3.09 22.23
N GLY A 135 -0.57 -2.74 22.19
CA GLY A 135 -1.01 -1.38 21.88
C GLY A 135 -0.89 -0.98 20.40
N GLY A 136 -0.54 -1.92 19.51
CA GLY A 136 -0.51 -1.69 18.08
C GLY A 136 -1.90 -1.44 17.49
N ALA A 137 -1.92 -0.81 16.32
CA ALA A 137 -3.15 -0.47 15.63
C ALA A 137 -3.93 -1.75 15.26
N VAL A 138 -5.22 -1.75 15.56
CA VAL A 138 -6.10 -2.88 15.28
C VAL A 138 -6.65 -2.73 13.86
N LEU A 139 -6.40 -3.71 13.00
CA LEU A 139 -7.08 -3.85 11.72
C LEU A 139 -8.44 -4.53 11.94
N PRO A 140 -9.58 -3.88 11.65
CA PRO A 140 -10.90 -4.47 11.81
C PRO A 140 -11.08 -5.73 10.94
N ALA A 141 -11.81 -6.73 11.45
CA ALA A 141 -12.27 -7.81 10.59
C ALA A 141 -13.30 -7.27 9.59
N LEU A 142 -13.21 -7.70 8.32
CA LEU A 142 -14.30 -7.46 7.37
C LEU A 142 -15.47 -8.37 7.75
N LYS A 143 -16.68 -7.85 7.62
CA LYS A 143 -17.91 -8.63 7.78
C LYS A 143 -18.25 -9.35 6.48
#